data_AF-A0A2T1CP97-F1
#
_entry.id   AF-A0A2T1CP97-F1
#
_cell.length_a   1.000
_cell.length_b   1.000
_cell.length_c   1.000
_cell.angle_alpha   90.00
_cell.angle_beta   90.00
_cell.angle_gamma   90.00
#
_symmetry.space_group_name_H-M   'P 1'
#
loop_
_entity.id
_entity.type
_entity.pdbx_description
1 polymer ?
#
loop_
_entity_poly.entity_id
_entity_poly.type
_entity_poly.pdbx_seq_one_letter_code
_entity_poly.pdbx_strand_id
1 'polypeptide(L)'
;YEQAGTLNSWSVRLSEIQMSDRSLPVHPIDPIQAEAFSALQQAHAQRTNGNLDRMSILWQEILESTPSEPLYAYFIGSPAQPEGYVIFKQHHVDRESILRIQDWAILSPAAGQTLWAFLAAHRSTLSKARWRGALLDPLTILLPEQSPEMKDSERWLMRIVNVRSALEKRGYPIGVEAELHLDVQDDLFPENNRKFTLSVSQGQGTVTEGGRGEMRLTIRGLAPLYSSLFTPYQLQSIGFLAASETALNAATQIFSGPSPWLPDFF
;
A
#
# COMPACT_ATOMS: atom_id res chain seq x y z
N TYR A 1 -16.87 1.51 -10.59
CA TYR A 1 -15.93 1.15 -9.52
C TYR A 1 -15.80 -0.35 -9.47
N GLU A 2 -14.63 -0.84 -9.08
CA GLU A 2 -14.38 -2.24 -8.76
C GLU A 2 -13.25 -2.35 -7.74
N GLN A 3 -13.13 -3.50 -7.06
CA GLN A 3 -12.05 -3.77 -6.11
C GLN A 3 -10.68 -3.58 -6.74
N ALA A 4 -9.79 -2.88 -6.04
CA ALA A 4 -8.49 -2.51 -6.58
C ALA A 4 -7.33 -2.53 -5.57
N GLY A 5 -7.61 -2.78 -4.29
CA GLY A 5 -6.56 -3.15 -3.35
C GLY A 5 -7.10 -3.40 -1.97
N THR A 6 -6.20 -3.53 -1.00
CA THR A 6 -6.55 -3.93 0.36
C THR A 6 -6.22 -2.86 1.39
N LEU A 7 -6.97 -2.90 2.49
CA LEU A 7 -6.69 -2.19 3.72
C LEU A 7 -6.78 -3.22 4.84
N ASN A 8 -5.66 -3.52 5.49
CA ASN A 8 -5.60 -4.60 6.47
C ASN A 8 -5.14 -4.06 7.83
N SER A 9 -5.74 -4.55 8.92
CA SER A 9 -5.23 -4.37 10.26
C SER A 9 -4.61 -5.66 10.77
N TRP A 10 -3.45 -5.54 11.39
CA TRP A 10 -2.73 -6.61 12.04
C TRP A 10 -2.61 -6.35 13.53
N SER A 11 -2.41 -7.41 14.30
CA SER A 11 -2.08 -7.33 15.71
C SER A 11 -1.07 -8.39 16.11
N VAL A 12 -0.22 -8.06 17.08
CA VAL A 12 0.75 -9.00 17.65
C VAL A 12 0.83 -8.78 19.16
N ARG A 13 0.95 -9.85 19.95
CA ARG A 13 1.22 -9.72 21.38
C ARG A 13 2.65 -9.21 21.56
N LEU A 14 2.84 -8.16 22.35
CA LEU A 14 4.16 -7.55 22.52
C LEU A 14 5.16 -8.49 23.19
N SER A 15 4.68 -9.43 24.00
CA SER A 15 5.49 -10.50 24.60
C SER A 15 6.02 -11.52 23.60
N GLU A 16 5.44 -11.61 22.41
CA GLU A 16 5.85 -12.54 21.35
C GLU A 16 6.86 -11.93 20.39
N ILE A 17 7.01 -10.61 20.42
CA ILE A 17 8.10 -9.92 19.74
C ILE A 17 9.38 -10.14 20.56
N GLN A 18 10.03 -11.29 20.38
CA GLN A 18 11.28 -11.66 21.06
C GLN A 18 12.50 -10.96 20.45
N MET A 19 12.37 -9.66 20.17
CA MET A 19 13.44 -8.82 19.64
C MET A 19 13.86 -7.80 20.68
N SER A 20 15.15 -7.74 20.97
CA SER A 20 15.73 -6.80 21.93
C SER A 20 16.80 -5.89 21.33
N ASP A 21 17.38 -6.30 20.20
CA ASP A 21 18.46 -5.53 19.57
C ASP A 21 17.90 -4.32 18.82
N ARG A 22 18.50 -3.16 19.09
CA ARG A 22 18.18 -1.89 18.44
C ARG A 22 19.41 -1.45 17.68
N SER A 23 19.45 -1.76 16.39
CA SER A 23 20.54 -1.36 15.51
C SER A 23 20.59 0.15 15.26
N LEU A 24 19.47 0.85 15.47
CA LEU A 24 19.34 2.29 15.30
C LEU A 24 18.81 2.97 16.59
N PRO A 25 19.19 4.24 16.84
CA PRO A 25 18.60 5.01 17.92
C PRO A 25 17.15 5.37 17.60
N VAL A 26 16.37 5.64 18.65
CA VAL A 26 14.95 6.05 18.56
C VAL A 26 14.78 7.34 19.34
N HIS A 27 14.25 8.38 18.68
CA HIS A 27 14.16 9.73 19.24
C HIS A 27 12.72 10.22 19.26
N PRO A 28 12.20 10.71 20.41
CA PRO A 28 10.87 11.30 20.47
C PRO A 28 10.81 12.59 19.64
N ILE A 29 9.64 12.88 19.09
CA ILE A 29 9.36 14.08 18.32
C ILE A 29 8.34 14.92 19.08
N ASP A 30 8.68 16.17 19.35
CA ASP A 30 7.82 17.17 19.96
C ASP A 30 8.29 18.57 19.49
N PRO A 31 7.44 19.40 18.85
CA PRO A 31 6.04 19.16 18.53
C PRO A 31 5.84 18.12 17.40
N ILE A 32 4.73 17.39 17.45
CA ILE A 32 4.32 16.45 16.41
C ILE A 32 3.63 17.22 15.28
N GLN A 33 4.30 17.33 14.12
CA GLN A 33 3.81 18.06 12.95
C GLN A 33 4.02 17.24 11.66
N ALA A 34 3.10 17.35 10.70
CA ALA A 34 3.07 16.54 9.49
C ALA A 34 4.34 16.71 8.62
N GLU A 35 4.88 17.92 8.60
CA GLU A 35 6.06 18.30 7.83
C GLU A 35 7.29 17.50 8.23
N ALA A 36 7.38 17.07 9.51
CA ALA A 36 8.48 16.26 10.01
C ALA A 36 8.50 14.85 9.38
N PHE A 37 7.34 14.32 8.96
CA PHE A 37 7.18 12.95 8.47
C PHE A 37 7.08 12.85 6.95
N SER A 38 6.67 13.94 6.29
CA SER A 38 6.30 13.98 4.87
C SER A 38 7.34 13.33 3.95
N ALA A 39 8.63 13.67 4.10
CA ALA A 39 9.69 13.12 3.25
C ALA A 39 9.86 11.59 3.40
N LEU A 40 9.83 11.09 4.63
CA LEU A 40 9.93 9.64 4.91
C LEU A 40 8.69 8.90 4.42
N GLN A 41 7.50 9.48 4.65
CA GLN A 41 6.24 8.91 4.21
C GLN A 41 6.20 8.82 2.68
N GLN A 42 6.57 9.89 1.98
CA GLN A 42 6.59 9.91 0.52
C GLN A 42 7.57 8.89 -0.05
N ALA A 43 8.77 8.77 0.54
CA ALA A 43 9.76 7.76 0.15
C ALA A 43 9.26 6.33 0.37
N HIS A 44 8.49 6.08 1.43
CA HIS A 44 7.86 4.79 1.68
C HIS A 44 6.69 4.52 0.72
N ALA A 45 5.84 5.52 0.49
CA ALA A 45 4.70 5.45 -0.42
C ALA A 45 5.13 5.14 -1.85
N GLN A 46 6.19 5.78 -2.36
CA GLN A 46 6.73 5.53 -3.70
C GLN A 46 7.20 4.09 -3.93
N ARG A 47 7.56 3.36 -2.86
CA ARG A 47 7.99 1.96 -2.93
C ARG A 47 6.83 0.97 -2.78
N THR A 48 5.63 1.47 -2.57
CA THR A 48 4.47 0.67 -2.18
C THR A 48 3.31 0.90 -3.12
N ASN A 49 2.94 -0.14 -3.86
CA ASN A 49 1.80 -0.07 -4.77
C ASN A 49 0.50 0.18 -3.99
N GLY A 50 -0.25 1.23 -4.35
CA GLY A 50 -1.53 1.59 -3.75
C GLY A 50 -1.49 2.73 -2.72
N ASN A 51 -0.31 3.08 -2.19
CA ASN A 51 -0.21 4.15 -1.20
C ASN A 51 -0.52 5.53 -1.77
N LEU A 52 -1.11 6.39 -0.94
CA LEU A 52 -1.53 7.73 -1.32
C LEU A 52 -0.37 8.73 -1.29
N ASP A 53 -0.40 9.67 -2.24
CA ASP A 53 0.21 10.98 -2.05
C ASP A 53 -0.74 11.79 -1.16
N ARG A 54 -0.44 11.82 0.13
CA ARG A 54 -1.41 12.23 1.16
C ARG A 54 -1.68 13.73 1.12
N MET A 55 -2.96 14.07 1.11
CA MET A 55 -3.42 15.44 1.35
C MET A 55 -3.28 15.83 2.83
N SER A 56 -3.24 17.13 3.11
CA SER A 56 -3.11 17.65 4.48
C SER A 56 -4.21 17.18 5.44
N ILE A 57 -5.43 16.94 4.95
CA ILE A 57 -6.54 16.46 5.76
C ILE A 57 -6.30 15.06 6.36
N LEU A 58 -5.65 14.16 5.62
CA LEU A 58 -5.29 12.83 6.12
C LEU A 58 -4.26 12.95 7.24
N TRP A 59 -3.30 13.86 7.09
CA TRP A 59 -2.35 14.15 8.17
C TRP A 59 -3.02 14.75 9.40
N GLN A 60 -4.03 15.61 9.24
CA GLN A 60 -4.78 16.15 10.38
C GLN A 60 -5.48 15.05 11.18
N GLU A 61 -6.06 14.06 10.50
CA GLU A 61 -6.69 12.90 11.13
C GLU A 61 -5.65 11.99 11.83
N ILE A 62 -4.56 11.64 11.14
CA ILE A 62 -3.48 10.81 11.71
C ILE A 62 -2.88 11.46 12.97
N LEU A 63 -2.74 12.79 12.96
CA LEU A 63 -2.13 13.56 14.05
C LEU A 63 -3.14 14.07 15.08
N GLU A 64 -4.42 13.74 14.94
CA GLU A 64 -5.44 14.15 15.89
C GLU A 64 -5.11 13.59 17.27
N SER A 65 -5.04 14.47 18.28
CA SER A 65 -4.73 14.10 19.65
C SER A 65 -5.66 14.79 20.62
N THR A 66 -5.99 14.11 21.71
CA THR A 66 -6.79 14.66 22.82
C THR A 66 -6.09 14.37 24.14
N PRO A 67 -6.38 15.11 25.23
CA PRO A 67 -5.80 14.79 26.54
C PRO A 67 -6.06 13.36 27.02
N SER A 68 -7.18 12.75 26.60
CA SER A 68 -7.53 11.34 26.90
C SER A 68 -6.86 10.33 25.96
N GLU A 69 -6.43 10.76 24.77
CA GLU A 69 -5.76 9.92 23.78
C GLU A 69 -4.51 10.64 23.26
N PRO A 70 -3.45 10.73 24.08
CA PRO A 70 -2.22 11.39 23.70
C PRO A 70 -1.55 10.63 22.54
N LEU A 71 -0.98 11.40 21.62
CA LEU A 71 -0.24 10.90 20.48
C LEU A 71 1.25 10.86 20.83
N TYR A 72 1.92 9.78 20.46
CA TYR A 72 3.36 9.60 20.61
C TYR A 72 3.97 9.39 19.24
N ALA A 73 5.06 10.10 18.94
CA ALA A 73 5.78 9.96 17.69
C ALA A 73 7.29 9.85 17.93
N TYR A 74 7.94 8.98 17.16
CA TYR A 74 9.37 8.75 17.24
C TYR A 74 10.00 8.60 15.86
N PHE A 75 11.19 9.18 15.68
CA PHE A 75 12.08 8.82 14.57
C PHE A 75 12.92 7.60 14.93
N ILE A 76 13.22 6.79 13.92
CA ILE A 76 14.14 5.66 13.96
C ILE A 76 15.33 6.00 13.07
N GLY A 77 16.54 5.92 13.59
CA GLY A 77 17.76 6.42 12.94
C GLY A 77 18.21 7.75 13.52
N SER A 78 19.31 8.28 13.00
CA SER A 78 19.88 9.53 13.52
C SER A 78 18.95 10.73 13.27
N PRO A 79 18.93 11.77 14.11
CA PRO A 79 18.09 12.95 13.88
C PRO A 79 18.37 13.67 12.55
N ALA A 80 19.61 13.62 12.07
CA ALA A 80 20.01 14.22 10.79
C ALA A 80 19.61 13.38 9.57
N GLN A 81 19.43 12.07 9.75
CA GLN A 81 19.10 11.13 8.70
C GLN A 81 18.22 10.01 9.29
N PRO A 82 16.92 10.29 9.51
CA PRO A 82 15.99 9.26 9.95
C PRO A 82 15.77 8.25 8.83
N GLU A 83 15.60 6.99 9.21
CA GLU A 83 15.35 5.85 8.31
C GLU A 83 13.92 5.31 8.45
N GLY A 84 13.18 5.84 9.42
CA GLY A 84 11.78 5.54 9.62
C GLY A 84 11.16 6.35 10.75
N TYR A 85 9.88 6.16 10.95
CA TYR A 85 9.15 6.70 12.09
C TYR A 85 8.00 5.78 12.49
N VAL A 86 7.50 5.99 13.70
CA VAL A 86 6.25 5.40 14.18
C VAL A 86 5.45 6.46 14.94
N ILE A 87 4.16 6.53 14.64
CA ILE A 87 3.17 7.37 15.33
C ILE A 87 2.15 6.43 15.94
N PHE A 88 1.88 6.55 17.24
CA PHE A 88 0.94 5.66 17.91
C PHE A 88 0.21 6.33 19.06
N LYS A 89 -0.93 5.74 19.41
CA LYS A 89 -1.71 6.04 20.62
C LYS A 89 -1.71 4.81 21.52
N GLN A 90 -1.91 5.02 22.82
CA GLN A 90 -2.18 3.95 23.76
C GLN A 90 -3.67 3.99 24.11
N HIS A 91 -4.38 2.88 23.90
CA HIS A 91 -5.80 2.78 24.24
C HIS A 91 -5.99 1.72 25.31
N HIS A 92 -6.83 2.02 26.29
CA HIS A 92 -7.32 1.05 27.25
C HIS A 92 -8.70 0.56 26.79
N VAL A 93 -8.79 -0.71 26.41
CA VAL A 93 -10.06 -1.36 26.03
C VAL A 93 -10.30 -2.48 27.02
N ASP A 94 -11.40 -2.38 27.77
CA ASP A 94 -11.75 -3.29 28.87
C ASP A 94 -10.63 -3.40 29.92
N ARG A 95 -9.95 -4.55 29.97
CA ARG A 95 -8.81 -4.84 30.86
C ARG A 95 -7.47 -4.89 30.13
N GLU A 96 -7.43 -4.55 28.84
CA GLU A 96 -6.23 -4.60 28.02
C GLU A 96 -5.78 -3.22 27.56
N SER A 97 -4.49 -2.93 27.75
CA SER A 97 -3.84 -1.75 27.18
C SER A 97 -3.20 -2.12 25.84
N ILE A 98 -3.50 -1.37 24.79
CA ILE A 98 -3.13 -1.65 23.40
C ILE A 98 -2.34 -0.48 22.83
N LEU A 99 -1.22 -0.77 22.17
CA LEU A 99 -0.51 0.18 21.32
C LEU A 99 -1.17 0.19 19.94
N ARG A 100 -1.83 1.28 19.54
CA ARG A 100 -2.40 1.44 18.20
C ARG A 100 -1.51 2.36 17.37
N ILE A 101 -0.77 1.79 16.44
CA ILE A 101 0.03 2.53 15.46
C ILE A 101 -0.94 3.22 14.51
N GLN A 102 -0.91 4.55 14.52
CA GLN A 102 -1.69 5.40 13.63
C GLN A 102 -1.03 5.43 12.25
N ASP A 103 0.30 5.55 12.22
CA ASP A 103 1.05 5.60 10.99
C ASP A 103 2.52 5.21 11.21
N TRP A 104 3.18 4.75 10.16
CA TRP A 104 4.58 4.35 10.19
C TRP A 104 5.19 4.38 8.79
N ALA A 105 6.50 4.61 8.73
CA ALA A 105 7.28 4.43 7.51
C ALA A 105 8.62 3.82 7.86
N ILE A 106 9.05 2.84 7.06
CA ILE A 106 10.35 2.16 7.20
C ILE A 106 11.05 2.16 5.84
N LEU A 107 12.30 2.62 5.81
CA LEU A 107 13.09 2.75 4.58
C LEU A 107 14.31 1.81 4.52
N SER A 108 14.63 1.14 5.63
CA SER A 108 15.76 0.20 5.73
C SER A 108 15.45 -1.04 6.58
N PRO A 109 16.17 -2.16 6.38
CA PRO A 109 16.05 -3.34 7.24
C PRO A 109 16.35 -3.06 8.72
N ALA A 110 17.37 -2.23 9.00
CA ALA A 110 17.76 -1.85 10.35
C ALA A 110 16.64 -1.06 11.07
N ALA A 111 15.94 -0.19 10.34
CA ALA A 111 14.77 0.51 10.87
C ALA A 111 13.61 -0.45 11.18
N GLY A 112 13.37 -1.45 10.33
CA GLY A 112 12.36 -2.49 10.58
C GLY A 112 12.64 -3.33 11.82
N GLN A 113 13.90 -3.77 12.00
CA GLN A 113 14.32 -4.50 13.20
C GLN A 113 14.19 -3.62 14.46
N THR A 114 14.62 -2.36 14.37
CA THR A 114 14.53 -1.39 15.46
C THR A 114 13.07 -1.09 15.83
N LEU A 115 12.15 -1.00 14.87
CA LEU A 115 10.72 -0.84 15.12
C LEU A 115 10.18 -2.00 15.97
N TRP A 116 10.49 -3.25 15.60
CA TRP A 116 10.04 -4.40 16.37
C TRP A 116 10.62 -4.42 17.79
N ALA A 117 11.92 -4.19 17.95
CA ALA A 117 12.54 -4.10 19.29
C ALA A 117 12.01 -2.91 20.12
N PHE A 118 11.60 -1.81 19.47
CA PHE A 118 10.93 -0.69 20.11
C PHE A 118 9.54 -1.10 20.63
N LEU A 119 8.73 -1.74 19.81
CA LEU A 119 7.40 -2.25 20.21
C LEU A 119 7.53 -3.29 21.34
N ALA A 120 8.46 -4.24 21.23
CA ALA A 120 8.74 -5.27 22.23
C ALA A 120 9.07 -4.69 23.62
N ALA A 121 9.69 -3.51 23.69
CA ALA A 121 10.05 -2.85 24.95
C ALA A 121 8.83 -2.36 25.74
N HIS A 122 7.65 -2.28 25.13
CA HIS A 122 6.41 -1.88 25.79
C HIS A 122 5.65 -3.07 26.42
N ARG A 123 6.16 -4.30 26.31
CA ARG A 123 5.47 -5.52 26.76
C ARG A 123 5.15 -5.61 28.26
N SER A 124 5.78 -4.79 29.10
CA SER A 124 5.51 -4.74 30.55
C SER A 124 4.27 -3.92 30.91
N THR A 125 3.85 -3.00 30.03
CA THR A 125 2.72 -2.09 30.27
C THR A 125 1.59 -2.28 29.28
N LEU A 126 1.90 -2.73 28.06
CA LEU A 126 0.97 -2.94 26.96
C LEU A 126 0.94 -4.42 26.56
N SER A 127 -0.24 -4.90 26.21
CA SER A 127 -0.48 -6.31 25.87
C SER A 127 -0.15 -6.62 24.42
N LYS A 128 -0.58 -5.76 23.49
CA LYS A 128 -0.47 -5.97 22.05
C LYS A 128 -0.25 -4.67 21.29
N ALA A 129 0.36 -4.78 20.12
CA ALA A 129 0.36 -3.74 19.10
C ALA A 129 -0.71 -4.03 18.04
N ARG A 130 -1.27 -2.97 17.46
CA ARG A 130 -2.08 -3.01 16.23
C ARG A 130 -1.53 -2.02 15.22
N TRP A 131 -1.47 -2.42 13.96
CA TRP A 131 -1.00 -1.56 12.86
C TRP A 131 -1.77 -1.85 11.58
N ARG A 132 -1.65 -0.95 10.60
CA ARG A 132 -2.08 -1.16 9.23
C ARG A 132 -0.90 -1.60 8.38
N GLY A 133 -1.11 -2.60 7.51
CA GLY A 133 -0.04 -3.20 6.71
C GLY A 133 -0.56 -3.93 5.49
N ALA A 134 0.36 -4.40 4.65
CA ALA A 134 0.03 -5.21 3.49
C ALA A 134 -0.60 -6.56 3.89
N LEU A 135 -1.29 -7.21 2.96
CA LEU A 135 -1.77 -8.59 3.15
C LEU A 135 -0.60 -9.58 3.34
N LEU A 136 0.50 -9.32 2.63
CA LEU A 136 1.78 -10.00 2.80
C LEU A 136 2.81 -8.95 3.23
N ASP A 137 2.77 -8.56 4.50
CA ASP A 137 3.64 -7.53 5.05
C ASP A 137 5.07 -8.08 5.26
N PRO A 138 6.08 -7.60 4.51
CA PRO A 138 7.44 -8.10 4.62
C PRO A 138 8.07 -7.81 6.00
N LEU A 139 7.57 -6.86 6.79
CA LEU A 139 8.10 -6.65 8.14
C LEU A 139 7.87 -7.84 9.07
N THR A 140 6.84 -8.65 8.80
CA THR A 140 6.52 -9.83 9.62
C THR A 140 7.57 -10.94 9.49
N ILE A 141 8.36 -10.98 8.40
CA ILE A 141 9.44 -11.96 8.23
C ILE A 141 10.60 -11.75 9.21
N LEU A 142 10.69 -10.56 9.80
CA LEU A 142 11.73 -10.23 10.79
C LEU A 142 11.42 -10.83 12.17
N LEU A 143 10.18 -11.26 12.40
CA LEU A 143 9.76 -11.87 13.66
C LEU A 143 10.20 -13.34 13.70
N PRO A 144 10.60 -13.86 14.88
CA PRO A 144 11.07 -15.24 15.00
C PRO A 144 9.97 -16.28 14.78
N GLU A 145 8.71 -15.90 15.05
CA GLU A 145 7.53 -16.75 14.94
C GLU A 145 6.42 -16.02 14.18
N GLN A 146 5.49 -16.79 13.60
CA GLN A 146 4.29 -16.28 12.92
C GLN A 146 3.23 -15.78 13.93
N SER A 147 3.63 -14.87 14.82
CA SER A 147 2.81 -14.28 15.87
C SER A 147 1.82 -13.20 15.42
N PRO A 148 2.03 -12.45 14.30
CA PRO A 148 1.04 -11.53 13.79
C PRO A 148 -0.27 -12.21 13.37
N GLU A 149 -1.38 -11.68 13.87
CA GLU A 149 -2.74 -12.07 13.50
C GLU A 149 -3.42 -10.93 12.75
N MET A 150 -3.98 -11.22 11.58
CA MET A 150 -4.84 -10.28 10.87
C MET A 150 -6.15 -10.11 11.64
N LYS A 151 -6.59 -8.86 11.83
CA LYS A 151 -7.82 -8.53 12.54
C LYS A 151 -8.94 -8.16 11.60
N ASP A 152 -8.65 -7.28 10.66
CA ASP A 152 -9.61 -6.80 9.67
C ASP A 152 -8.94 -6.74 8.30
N SER A 153 -9.71 -7.03 7.25
CA SER A 153 -9.28 -6.89 5.87
C SER A 153 -10.45 -6.39 5.04
N GLU A 154 -10.26 -5.24 4.42
CA GLU A 154 -11.22 -4.61 3.53
C GLU A 154 -10.61 -4.42 2.14
N ARG A 155 -11.49 -4.27 1.13
CA ARG A 155 -11.07 -3.93 -0.22
C ARG A 155 -11.55 -2.53 -0.56
N TRP A 156 -10.63 -1.63 -0.85
CA TRP A 156 -10.98 -0.34 -1.43
C TRP A 156 -11.27 -0.50 -2.93
N LEU A 157 -12.17 0.35 -3.41
CA LEU A 157 -12.62 0.34 -4.78
C LEU A 157 -11.95 1.48 -5.56
N MET A 158 -11.68 1.23 -6.84
CA MET A 158 -11.17 2.24 -7.77
C MET A 158 -12.06 2.30 -9.01
N ARG A 159 -12.07 3.46 -9.66
CA ARG A 159 -12.62 3.63 -11.00
C ARG A 159 -11.60 4.33 -11.87
N ILE A 160 -11.31 3.74 -13.02
CA ILE A 160 -10.58 4.43 -14.09
C ILE A 160 -11.54 5.45 -14.70
N VAL A 161 -11.24 6.74 -14.55
CA VAL A 161 -12.06 7.85 -15.09
C VAL A 161 -11.71 8.12 -16.54
N ASN A 162 -10.42 8.16 -16.86
CA ASN A 162 -9.91 8.33 -18.22
C ASN A 162 -8.88 7.24 -18.51
N VAL A 163 -9.19 6.33 -19.46
CA VAL A 163 -8.35 5.16 -19.76
C VAL A 163 -6.97 5.57 -20.24
N ARG A 164 -6.89 6.49 -21.22
CA ARG A 164 -5.63 6.97 -21.79
C ARG A 164 -4.73 7.56 -20.70
N SER A 165 -5.22 8.57 -19.98
CA SER A 165 -4.43 9.27 -18.97
C SER A 165 -4.03 8.38 -17.80
N ALA A 166 -4.88 7.45 -17.38
CA ALA A 166 -4.53 6.51 -16.30
C ALA A 166 -3.39 5.59 -16.71
N LEU A 167 -3.45 5.03 -17.92
CA LEU A 167 -2.44 4.12 -18.44
C LEU A 167 -1.12 4.84 -18.78
N GLU A 168 -1.15 6.07 -19.28
CA GLU A 168 0.07 6.86 -19.56
C GLU A 168 0.78 7.31 -18.26
N LYS A 169 0.02 7.60 -17.20
CA LYS A 169 0.58 8.05 -15.91
C LYS A 169 1.01 6.91 -14.98
N ARG A 170 0.61 5.67 -15.27
CA ARG A 170 1.01 4.50 -14.48
C ARG A 170 2.50 4.23 -14.71
N GLY A 171 3.26 3.98 -13.65
CA GLY A 171 4.60 3.42 -13.76
C GLY A 171 4.55 1.93 -14.13
N TYR A 172 5.45 1.49 -15.00
CA TYR A 172 5.58 0.09 -15.42
C TYR A 172 6.94 -0.50 -15.03
N PRO A 173 7.09 -1.84 -14.96
CA PRO A 173 8.40 -2.45 -14.72
C PRO A 173 9.40 -2.05 -15.82
N ILE A 174 10.59 -1.58 -15.42
CA ILE A 174 11.59 -0.99 -16.34
C ILE A 174 12.03 -1.93 -17.47
N GLY A 175 12.09 -3.25 -17.21
CA GLY A 175 12.52 -4.25 -18.19
C GLY A 175 11.42 -4.76 -19.13
N VAL A 176 10.19 -4.23 -19.05
CA VAL A 176 9.09 -4.66 -19.91
C VAL A 176 9.05 -3.82 -21.18
N GLU A 177 9.12 -4.52 -22.31
CA GLU A 177 8.97 -3.97 -23.67
C GLU A 177 7.84 -4.75 -24.34
N ALA A 178 6.62 -4.19 -24.31
CA ALA A 178 5.42 -4.93 -24.71
C ALA A 178 4.32 -4.00 -25.26
N GLU A 179 3.44 -4.57 -26.07
CA GLU A 179 2.26 -3.89 -26.60
C GLU A 179 1.00 -4.69 -26.25
N LEU A 180 -0.06 -4.00 -25.85
CA LEU A 180 -1.36 -4.58 -25.50
C LEU A 180 -2.49 -3.82 -26.18
N HIS A 181 -3.32 -4.54 -26.93
CA HIS A 181 -4.50 -3.97 -27.60
C HIS A 181 -5.77 -4.26 -26.79
N LEU A 182 -6.27 -3.22 -26.16
CA LEU A 182 -7.46 -3.23 -25.32
C LEU A 182 -8.71 -2.88 -26.14
N ASP A 183 -9.85 -3.41 -25.74
CA ASP A 183 -11.18 -3.01 -26.18
C ASP A 183 -12.03 -2.82 -24.91
N VAL A 184 -12.23 -1.55 -24.55
CA VAL A 184 -12.78 -1.16 -23.25
C VAL A 184 -14.25 -0.79 -23.40
N GLN A 185 -15.07 -1.32 -22.51
CA GLN A 185 -16.49 -0.97 -22.38
C GLN A 185 -16.74 -0.21 -21.08
N ASP A 186 -17.33 0.97 -21.16
CA ASP A 186 -17.64 1.84 -20.04
C ASP A 186 -19.11 2.27 -20.12
N ASP A 187 -19.88 1.96 -19.09
CA ASP A 187 -21.30 2.27 -18.99
C ASP A 187 -21.60 3.75 -18.65
N LEU A 188 -20.61 4.50 -18.19
CA LEU A 188 -20.77 5.85 -17.65
C LEU A 188 -20.04 6.93 -18.46
N PHE A 189 -18.83 6.64 -18.94
CA PHE A 189 -18.01 7.58 -19.71
C PHE A 189 -17.84 7.11 -21.16
N PRO A 190 -18.65 7.63 -22.12
CA PRO A 190 -18.61 7.25 -23.52
C PRO A 190 -17.22 7.37 -24.16
N GLU A 191 -16.40 8.29 -23.69
CA GLU A 191 -15.03 8.52 -24.17
C GLU A 191 -14.12 7.32 -23.97
N ASN A 192 -14.40 6.49 -22.96
CA ASN A 192 -13.66 5.26 -22.67
C ASN A 192 -14.12 4.07 -23.54
N ASN A 193 -15.26 4.15 -24.25
CA ASN A 193 -15.77 3.07 -25.12
C ASN A 193 -15.01 2.99 -26.45
N ARG A 194 -13.73 2.63 -26.38
CA ARG A 194 -12.83 2.60 -27.54
C ARG A 194 -11.85 1.44 -27.42
N LYS A 195 -11.21 1.17 -28.56
CA LYS A 195 -10.00 0.37 -28.59
C LYS A 195 -8.79 1.26 -28.27
N PHE A 196 -7.87 0.71 -27.49
CA PHE A 196 -6.62 1.38 -27.14
C PHE A 196 -5.45 0.44 -27.41
N THR A 197 -4.33 0.99 -27.86
CA THR A 197 -3.05 0.28 -27.91
C THR A 197 -2.14 0.92 -26.87
N LEU A 198 -1.78 0.13 -25.85
CA LEU A 198 -0.81 0.51 -24.83
C LEU A 198 0.54 -0.09 -25.21
N SER A 199 1.52 0.76 -25.49
CA SER A 199 2.91 0.36 -25.70
C SER A 199 3.71 0.75 -24.45
N VAL A 200 4.38 -0.22 -23.82
CA VAL A 200 5.21 -0.04 -22.63
C VAL A 200 6.67 -0.22 -23.00
N SER A 201 7.48 0.76 -22.62
CA SER A 201 8.93 0.77 -22.84
C SER A 201 9.61 1.59 -21.75
N GLN A 202 10.76 1.15 -21.26
CA GLN A 202 11.55 1.88 -20.25
C GLN A 202 10.74 2.34 -19.03
N GLY A 203 9.79 1.51 -18.57
CA GLY A 203 8.92 1.81 -17.43
C GLY A 203 7.81 2.84 -17.67
N GLN A 204 7.61 3.29 -18.91
CA GLN A 204 6.60 4.28 -19.31
C GLN A 204 5.59 3.67 -20.28
N GLY A 205 4.34 4.13 -20.21
CA GLY A 205 3.27 3.74 -21.12
C GLY A 205 2.89 4.85 -22.08
N THR A 206 2.77 4.54 -23.36
CA THR A 206 2.18 5.43 -24.37
C THR A 206 0.88 4.80 -24.89
N VAL A 207 -0.19 5.59 -24.97
CA VAL A 207 -1.49 5.10 -25.42
C VAL A 207 -1.88 5.74 -26.75
N THR A 208 -2.24 4.90 -27.71
CA THR A 208 -2.86 5.33 -28.98
C THR A 208 -4.27 4.76 -29.09
N GLU A 209 -5.14 5.46 -29.80
CA GLU A 209 -6.49 4.97 -30.06
C GLU A 209 -6.50 3.99 -31.24
N GLY A 210 -7.35 2.97 -31.15
CA GLY A 210 -7.43 1.89 -32.13
C GLY A 210 -6.66 0.64 -31.69
N GLY A 211 -6.28 -0.18 -32.67
CA GLY A 211 -5.67 -1.49 -32.46
C GLY A 211 -6.65 -2.64 -32.61
N ARG A 212 -6.14 -3.85 -32.33
CA ARG A 212 -6.84 -5.10 -32.64
C ARG A 212 -7.99 -5.42 -31.66
N GLY A 213 -7.89 -4.95 -30.42
CA GLY A 213 -8.86 -5.25 -29.35
C GLY A 213 -8.76 -6.71 -28.89
N GLU A 214 -7.53 -7.20 -28.71
CA GLU A 214 -7.24 -8.59 -28.34
C GLU A 214 -7.60 -8.92 -26.89
N MET A 215 -7.73 -7.89 -26.05
CA MET A 215 -8.23 -8.00 -24.68
C MET A 215 -9.49 -7.14 -24.53
N ARG A 216 -10.65 -7.80 -24.46
CA ARG A 216 -11.96 -7.18 -24.20
C ARG A 216 -12.26 -7.18 -22.71
N LEU A 217 -12.64 -6.04 -22.17
CA LEU A 217 -12.95 -5.89 -20.75
C LEU A 217 -13.87 -4.69 -20.49
N THR A 218 -14.58 -4.73 -19.39
CA THR A 218 -15.30 -3.55 -18.89
C THR A 218 -14.35 -2.63 -18.12
N ILE A 219 -14.75 -1.37 -17.91
CA ILE A 219 -14.03 -0.42 -17.06
C ILE A 219 -13.87 -0.95 -15.63
N ARG A 220 -14.82 -1.78 -15.17
CA ARG A 220 -14.73 -2.50 -13.89
C ARG A 220 -13.66 -3.58 -13.92
N GLY A 221 -13.55 -4.34 -15.02
CA GLY A 221 -12.46 -5.29 -15.25
C GLY A 221 -11.07 -4.65 -15.30
N LEU A 222 -10.98 -3.41 -15.80
CA LEU A 222 -9.72 -2.70 -15.91
C LEU A 222 -9.16 -2.27 -14.55
N ALA A 223 -10.00 -1.96 -13.57
CA ALA A 223 -9.53 -1.48 -12.26
C ALA A 223 -8.67 -2.48 -11.45
N PRO A 224 -9.08 -3.74 -11.20
CA PRO A 224 -8.23 -4.73 -10.53
C PRO A 224 -7.00 -5.13 -11.36
N LEU A 225 -7.09 -5.06 -12.69
CA LEU A 225 -5.94 -5.27 -13.58
C LEU A 225 -4.91 -4.14 -13.42
N TYR A 226 -5.36 -2.89 -13.51
CA TYR A 226 -4.54 -1.69 -13.42
C TYR A 226 -3.74 -1.63 -12.12
N SER A 227 -4.43 -1.93 -11.01
CA SER A 227 -3.86 -1.90 -9.67
C SER A 227 -2.96 -3.10 -9.35
N SER A 228 -2.93 -4.12 -10.21
CA SER A 228 -2.25 -5.39 -9.95
C SER A 228 -2.87 -6.19 -8.78
N LEU A 229 -4.13 -5.94 -8.43
CA LEU A 229 -4.84 -6.72 -7.41
C LEU A 229 -5.04 -8.16 -7.87
N PHE A 230 -5.40 -8.35 -9.14
CA PHE A 230 -5.58 -9.66 -9.75
C PHE A 230 -4.82 -9.76 -11.06
N THR A 231 -4.27 -10.93 -11.34
CA THR A 231 -3.58 -11.19 -12.60
C THR A 231 -4.56 -11.26 -13.77
N PRO A 232 -4.11 -11.05 -15.03
CA PRO A 232 -4.97 -11.20 -16.19
C PRO A 232 -5.64 -12.59 -16.28
N TYR A 233 -4.91 -13.64 -15.90
CA TYR A 233 -5.42 -15.01 -15.85
C TYR A 233 -6.51 -15.20 -14.79
N GLN A 234 -6.35 -14.62 -13.60
CA GLN A 234 -7.38 -14.64 -12.57
C GLN A 234 -8.63 -13.90 -13.03
N LEU A 235 -8.48 -12.73 -13.66
CA LEU A 235 -9.62 -11.95 -14.17
C LEU A 235 -10.32 -12.65 -15.34
N GLN A 236 -9.58 -13.35 -16.20
CA GLN A 236 -10.17 -14.14 -17.27
C GLN A 236 -10.98 -15.32 -16.73
N SER A 237 -10.46 -16.05 -15.74
CA SER A 237 -11.12 -17.25 -15.21
C SER A 237 -12.47 -16.96 -14.55
N ILE A 238 -12.66 -15.73 -14.05
CA ILE A 238 -13.93 -15.26 -13.46
C ILE A 238 -14.75 -14.37 -14.40
N GLY A 239 -14.35 -14.24 -15.67
CA GLY A 239 -15.13 -13.53 -16.70
C GLY A 239 -15.07 -12.00 -16.66
N PHE A 240 -14.10 -11.40 -15.97
CA PHE A 240 -13.92 -9.94 -15.93
C PHE A 240 -13.24 -9.39 -17.21
N LEU A 241 -12.56 -10.26 -17.95
CA LEU A 241 -11.98 -9.96 -19.26
C LEU A 241 -11.98 -11.21 -20.15
N ALA A 242 -11.89 -11.00 -21.46
CA ALA A 242 -11.70 -12.05 -22.46
C ALA A 242 -10.55 -11.66 -23.39
N ALA A 243 -9.54 -12.52 -23.52
CA ALA A 243 -8.30 -12.22 -24.23
C ALA A 243 -7.65 -13.47 -24.81
N SER A 244 -6.85 -13.31 -25.87
CA SER A 244 -5.96 -14.38 -26.36
C SER A 244 -4.84 -14.67 -25.35
N GLU A 245 -4.23 -15.84 -25.43
CA GLU A 245 -3.08 -16.21 -24.59
C GLU A 245 -1.91 -15.22 -24.75
N THR A 246 -1.67 -14.73 -25.97
CA THR A 246 -0.67 -13.70 -26.26
C THR A 246 -0.96 -12.39 -25.50
N ALA A 247 -2.21 -11.93 -25.50
CA ALA A 247 -2.61 -10.72 -24.80
C ALA A 247 -2.60 -10.90 -23.27
N LEU A 248 -2.92 -12.08 -22.75
CA LEU A 248 -2.79 -12.39 -21.32
C LEU A 248 -1.32 -12.34 -20.87
N ASN A 249 -0.41 -12.90 -21.66
CA ASN A 249 1.03 -12.87 -21.36
C ASN A 249 1.58 -11.44 -21.38
N ALA A 250 1.24 -10.65 -22.40
CA ALA A 250 1.61 -9.24 -22.47
C ALA A 250 1.06 -8.45 -21.28
N ALA A 251 -0.23 -8.61 -20.96
CA ALA A 251 -0.85 -7.94 -19.82
C ALA A 251 -0.24 -8.39 -18.48
N THR A 252 0.21 -9.64 -18.36
CA THR A 252 0.84 -10.15 -17.13
C THR A 252 2.18 -9.47 -16.90
N GLN A 253 2.96 -9.23 -17.96
CA GLN A 253 4.21 -8.48 -17.87
C GLN A 253 3.95 -7.00 -17.54
N ILE A 254 3.04 -6.36 -18.27
CA ILE A 254 2.71 -4.93 -18.16
C ILE A 254 2.15 -4.60 -16.76
N PHE A 255 1.19 -5.38 -16.28
CA PHE A 255 0.51 -5.12 -15.01
C PHE A 255 1.08 -5.93 -13.84
N SER A 256 2.29 -6.47 -13.98
CA SER A 256 2.98 -7.08 -12.83
C SER A 256 3.35 -6.01 -11.80
N GLY A 257 3.23 -6.38 -10.52
CA GLY A 257 3.55 -5.50 -9.41
C GLY A 257 3.21 -6.13 -8.05
N PRO A 258 3.69 -5.55 -6.94
CA PRO A 258 3.28 -5.96 -5.60
C PRO A 258 1.77 -5.81 -5.42
N SER A 259 1.18 -6.63 -4.54
CA SER A 259 -0.25 -6.52 -4.23
C SER A 259 -0.58 -5.12 -3.68
N PRO A 260 -1.57 -4.41 -4.26
CA PRO A 260 -1.90 -3.04 -3.88
C PRO A 260 -2.52 -2.99 -2.48
N TRP A 261 -1.99 -2.10 -1.64
CA TRP A 261 -2.56 -1.81 -0.33
C TRP A 261 -2.33 -0.36 0.07
N LEU A 262 -3.10 0.10 1.06
CA LEU A 262 -2.90 1.39 1.71
C LEU A 262 -3.31 1.33 3.20
N PRO A 263 -2.69 2.13 4.08
CA PRO A 263 -3.02 2.18 5.50
C PRO A 263 -4.17 3.14 5.83
N ASP A 264 -4.48 4.07 4.92
CA ASP A 264 -5.37 5.21 5.17
C ASP A 264 -6.86 4.85 4.93
N PHE A 265 -7.78 5.40 5.71
CA PHE A 265 -9.21 5.28 5.45
C PHE A 265 -9.79 6.67 5.15
N PHE A 266 -10.71 6.78 4.19
CA PHE A 266 -11.32 8.05 3.76
C PHE A 266 -12.67 7.84 3.07
#